data_AF-A0A3B6PHM4-F1
#
_entry.id   AF-A0A3B6PHM4-F1
#
_cell.length_a   1.000
_cell.length_b   1.000
_cell.length_c   1.000
_cell.angle_alpha   90.00
_cell.angle_beta   90.00
_cell.angle_gamma   90.00
#
_symmetry.space_group_name_H-M   'P 1'
#
loop_
_entity.id
_entity.type
_entity.pdbx_description
1 polymer ?
#
loop_
_entity_poly.entity_id
_entity_poly.type
_entity_poly.pdbx_seq_one_letter_code
_entity_poly.pdbx_strand_id
1 'polypeptide(L)'
;MASSGSRTRPACADQEDMPKTWMEASLDKEKEKDVPTPTCWCADVCKLKVSTDRNKSWTEGRRFFVCPNYAHDRRRPTNAYDIPPSPPPLCKYFTWIDHEVPKDVQEDQHRDWLRRQRLFEESYARGLERERREKEASECKKREQERARKEKEARQEERARKLARARDAQEEDEACDKKGKWPRTTQ
;
A
#
# COMPACT_ATOMS: atom_id res chain seq x y z
N MET A 1 43.57 -5.05 28.04
CA MET A 1 42.56 -5.32 27.00
C MET A 1 41.27 -5.72 27.70
N ALA A 2 40.30 -4.82 27.79
CA ALA A 2 38.99 -5.15 28.34
C ALA A 2 38.12 -5.69 27.20
N SER A 3 37.77 -6.97 27.30
CA SER A 3 36.87 -7.63 26.35
C SER A 3 35.52 -6.92 26.40
N SER A 4 35.21 -6.15 25.35
CA SER A 4 33.89 -5.57 25.15
C SER A 4 32.92 -6.71 24.93
N GLY A 5 32.31 -7.19 26.02
CA GLY A 5 31.20 -8.12 25.96
C GLY A 5 30.14 -7.52 25.04
N SER A 6 30.03 -8.06 23.83
CA SER A 6 28.97 -7.70 22.91
C SER A 6 27.66 -7.96 23.63
N ARG A 7 26.96 -6.89 24.06
CA ARG A 7 25.54 -6.97 24.42
C ARG A 7 24.82 -7.37 23.14
N THR A 8 24.75 -8.67 22.88
CA THR A 8 23.94 -9.24 21.80
C THR A 8 22.55 -8.68 22.00
N ARG A 9 22.05 -7.95 21.00
CA ARG A 9 20.71 -7.38 21.08
C ARG A 9 19.73 -8.52 21.42
N PRO A 10 18.81 -8.29 22.37
CA PRO A 10 17.83 -9.31 22.72
C PRO A 10 17.03 -9.67 21.47
N ALA A 11 16.86 -10.97 21.26
CA ALA A 11 16.08 -11.51 20.15
C ALA A 11 14.63 -11.00 20.26
N CYS A 12 14.09 -10.52 19.15
CA CYS A 12 12.72 -10.05 19.05
C CYS A 12 11.92 -11.10 18.27
N ALA A 13 10.71 -11.39 18.75
CA ALA A 13 9.77 -12.23 18.02
C ALA A 13 9.26 -11.50 16.74
N ASP A 14 8.65 -12.25 15.83
CA ASP A 14 8.13 -11.71 14.57
C ASP A 14 7.01 -10.69 14.85
N GLN A 15 7.16 -9.46 14.37
CA GLN A 15 6.18 -8.40 14.65
C GLN A 15 4.78 -8.72 14.14
N GLU A 16 4.63 -9.58 13.13
CA GLU A 16 3.33 -10.03 12.66
C GLU A 16 2.60 -10.92 13.66
N ASP A 17 3.33 -11.58 14.56
CA ASP A 17 2.80 -12.48 15.58
C ASP A 17 2.35 -11.75 16.84
N MET A 18 2.72 -10.48 16.97
CA MET A 18 2.27 -9.64 18.06
C MET A 18 0.72 -9.67 18.18
N PRO A 19 0.19 -9.97 19.38
CA PRO A 19 -1.24 -9.81 19.67
C PRO A 19 -1.68 -8.36 19.49
N LYS A 20 -2.90 -8.13 19.01
CA LYS A 20 -3.46 -6.77 18.91
C LYS A 20 -4.15 -6.32 20.18
N THR A 21 -4.60 -7.27 21.00
CA THR A 21 -5.27 -7.02 22.28
C THR A 21 -4.61 -7.85 23.37
N TRP A 22 -4.47 -7.25 24.55
CA TRP A 22 -3.81 -7.86 25.70
C TRP A 22 -4.30 -7.21 27.00
N MET A 23 -3.99 -7.86 28.11
CA MET A 23 -4.15 -7.31 29.46
C MET A 23 -2.80 -7.24 30.17
N GLU A 24 -2.69 -6.34 31.15
CA GLU A 24 -1.52 -6.30 32.03
C GLU A 24 -1.47 -7.58 32.86
N ALA A 25 -0.26 -8.11 33.03
CA ALA A 25 -0.02 -9.28 33.84
C ALA A 25 1.24 -9.09 34.68
N SER A 26 1.33 -9.83 35.77
CA SER A 26 2.48 -9.85 36.68
C SER A 26 2.98 -11.27 36.82
N LEU A 27 4.30 -11.45 36.86
CA LEU A 27 4.91 -12.74 37.18
C LEU A 27 4.53 -13.13 38.60
N ASP A 28 4.25 -14.42 38.81
CA ASP A 28 4.10 -14.96 40.16
C ASP A 28 5.46 -14.92 40.86
N LYS A 29 5.57 -14.15 41.93
CA LYS A 29 6.85 -13.89 42.63
C LYS A 29 7.47 -15.16 43.23
N GLU A 30 6.68 -16.19 43.50
CA GLU A 30 7.16 -17.43 44.11
C GLU A 30 7.47 -18.49 43.06
N LYS A 31 6.62 -18.60 42.04
CA LYS A 31 6.72 -19.64 41.00
C LYS A 31 7.61 -19.26 39.83
N GLU A 32 7.78 -17.96 39.55
CA GLU A 32 8.44 -17.46 38.34
C GLU A 32 9.61 -16.52 38.64
N LYS A 33 10.14 -16.61 39.86
CA LYS A 33 11.32 -15.88 40.32
C LYS A 33 12.55 -16.03 39.41
N ASP A 34 12.66 -17.17 38.73
CA ASP A 34 13.80 -17.50 37.87
C ASP A 34 13.60 -17.06 36.41
N VAL A 35 12.44 -16.49 36.04
CA VAL A 35 12.19 -15.99 34.67
C VAL A 35 12.85 -14.62 34.51
N PRO A 36 13.96 -14.50 33.75
CA PRO A 36 14.63 -13.22 33.59
C PRO A 36 13.73 -12.28 32.79
N THR A 37 13.41 -11.12 33.36
CA THR A 37 12.70 -10.08 32.61
C THR A 37 13.69 -9.45 31.61
N PRO A 38 13.46 -9.56 30.30
CA PRO A 38 14.38 -9.04 29.30
C PRO A 38 14.37 -7.51 29.34
N THR A 39 15.52 -6.93 29.01
CA THR A 39 15.61 -5.52 28.66
C THR A 39 15.28 -5.35 27.19
N CYS A 40 14.50 -4.33 26.84
CA CYS A 40 14.21 -4.04 25.44
C CYS A 40 15.40 -3.36 24.76
N TRP A 41 15.29 -3.04 23.46
CA TRP A 41 16.33 -2.27 22.74
C TRP A 41 16.55 -0.86 23.27
N CYS A 42 15.62 -0.32 24.07
CA CYS A 42 15.79 0.95 24.78
C CYS A 42 16.52 0.79 26.12
N ALA A 43 16.97 -0.42 26.47
CA ALA A 43 17.55 -0.79 27.76
C ALA A 43 16.59 -0.68 28.97
N ASP A 44 15.32 -0.35 28.75
CA ASP A 44 14.27 -0.41 29.77
C ASP A 44 13.81 -1.85 30.04
N VAL A 45 13.39 -2.11 31.27
CA VAL A 45 12.79 -3.39 31.68
C VAL A 45 11.43 -3.57 31.00
N CYS A 46 11.23 -4.72 30.35
CA CYS A 46 9.98 -5.01 29.65
C CYS A 46 8.81 -5.20 30.61
N LYS A 47 7.60 -4.84 30.16
CA LYS A 47 6.34 -5.15 30.83
C LYS A 47 5.86 -6.54 30.42
N LEU A 48 5.32 -7.28 31.37
CA LEU A 48 4.63 -8.53 31.12
C LEU A 48 3.17 -8.27 30.70
N LYS A 49 2.72 -9.00 29.69
CA LYS A 49 1.34 -8.96 29.20
C LYS A 49 0.83 -10.35 28.84
N VAL A 50 -0.50 -10.50 28.89
CA VAL A 50 -1.21 -11.70 28.43
C VAL A 50 -2.03 -11.33 27.20
N SER A 51 -1.91 -12.10 26.14
CA SER A 51 -2.72 -11.92 24.94
C SER A 51 -4.19 -12.25 25.21
N THR A 52 -5.07 -11.39 24.73
CA THR A 52 -6.53 -11.61 24.71
C THR A 52 -7.06 -11.56 23.27
N ASP A 53 -6.18 -11.79 22.29
CA ASP A 53 -6.50 -11.64 20.87
C ASP A 53 -7.21 -12.87 20.32
N ARG A 54 -8.55 -12.81 20.34
CA ARG A 54 -9.43 -13.85 19.79
C ARG A 54 -9.28 -14.07 18.28
N ASN A 55 -8.68 -13.13 17.55
CA ASN A 55 -8.46 -13.32 16.10
C ASN A 55 -7.33 -14.31 15.82
N LYS A 56 -6.44 -14.52 16.81
CA LYS A 56 -5.33 -15.46 16.73
C LYS A 56 -5.43 -16.40 17.93
N SER A 57 -6.27 -17.43 17.79
CA SER A 57 -6.50 -18.47 18.81
C SER A 57 -5.19 -18.98 19.42
N TRP A 58 -4.17 -19.17 18.61
CA TRP A 58 -2.86 -19.66 19.02
C TRP A 58 -2.06 -18.69 19.90
N THR A 59 -2.41 -17.40 19.90
CA THR A 59 -1.81 -16.40 20.81
C THR A 59 -2.63 -16.19 22.07
N GLU A 60 -3.92 -16.51 22.07
CA GLU A 60 -4.84 -16.22 23.18
C GLU A 60 -4.35 -16.90 24.48
N GLY A 61 -4.29 -16.13 25.57
CA GLY A 61 -3.82 -16.62 26.87
C GLY A 61 -2.29 -16.74 27.01
N ARG A 62 -1.52 -16.58 25.94
CA ARG A 62 -0.04 -16.64 26.01
C ARG A 62 0.56 -15.37 26.59
N ARG A 63 1.68 -15.54 27.28
CA ARG A 63 2.39 -14.46 27.97
C ARG A 63 3.59 -13.98 27.19
N PHE A 64 3.76 -12.67 27.15
CA PHE A 64 4.86 -12.04 26.42
C PHE A 64 5.38 -10.81 27.17
N PHE A 65 6.65 -10.52 26.93
CA PHE A 65 7.29 -9.28 27.33
C PHE A 65 7.17 -8.27 26.20
N VAL A 66 6.84 -7.02 26.53
CA VAL A 66 6.80 -5.90 25.59
C VAL A 66 7.53 -4.71 26.17
N CYS A 67 8.09 -3.87 25.31
CA CYS A 67 8.68 -2.61 25.77
C CYS A 67 7.65 -1.72 26.50
N PRO A 68 8.00 -1.05 27.60
CA PRO A 68 7.14 -0.06 28.25
C PRO A 68 6.82 1.15 27.36
N ASN A 69 7.70 1.50 26.43
CA ASN A 69 7.49 2.52 25.40
C ASN A 69 6.98 1.89 24.07
N TYR A 70 6.11 0.88 24.17
CA TYR A 70 5.46 0.28 23.00
C TYR A 70 4.35 1.17 22.46
N ALA A 71 4.22 1.20 21.13
CA ALA A 71 3.40 2.11 20.33
C ALA A 71 1.94 2.30 20.77
N HIS A 72 1.38 1.34 21.52
CA HIS A 72 -0.03 1.29 21.89
C HIS A 72 -0.30 1.36 23.40
N ASP A 73 0.73 1.58 24.23
CA ASP A 73 0.60 1.60 25.70
C ASP A 73 1.00 2.94 26.33
N ARG A 74 0.86 4.02 25.55
CA ARG A 74 1.01 5.37 26.10
C ARG A 74 -0.09 5.57 27.14
N ARG A 75 0.31 5.89 28.37
CA ARG A 75 -0.62 6.46 29.35
C ARG A 75 -1.37 7.58 28.66
N ARG A 76 -2.71 7.55 28.73
CA ARG A 76 -3.50 8.69 28.26
C ARG A 76 -2.98 9.91 29.00
N PRO A 77 -2.50 10.95 28.30
CA PRO A 77 -2.06 12.18 28.93
C PRO A 77 -3.22 12.72 29.78
N THR A 78 -2.96 13.07 31.04
CA THR A 78 -3.98 13.71 31.88
C THR A 78 -4.13 15.17 31.49
N ASN A 79 -3.04 15.83 31.08
CA ASN A 79 -3.03 17.18 30.54
C ASN A 79 -2.33 17.24 29.17
N ALA A 80 -2.68 18.25 28.36
CA ALA A 80 -2.07 18.47 27.04
C ALA A 80 -0.55 18.72 27.10
N TYR A 81 -0.04 19.20 28.24
CA TYR A 81 1.38 19.45 28.48
C TYR A 81 2.19 18.19 28.82
N ASP A 82 1.54 17.06 29.11
CA ASP A 82 2.21 15.78 29.38
C ASP A 82 2.63 15.06 28.06
N ILE A 83 2.26 15.64 26.91
CA ILE A 83 2.59 15.10 25.59
C ILE A 83 3.92 15.73 25.14
N PRO A 84 5.03 14.98 25.11
CA PRO A 84 6.29 15.52 24.62
C PRO A 84 6.15 15.93 23.14
N PRO A 85 6.76 17.06 22.73
CA PRO A 85 6.63 17.62 21.37
C PRO A 85 7.13 16.68 20.28
N SER A 86 8.05 15.77 20.62
CA SER A 86 8.41 14.61 19.80
C SER A 86 8.11 13.33 20.56
N PRO A 87 7.31 12.39 20.02
CA PRO A 87 7.15 11.10 20.65
C PRO A 87 8.52 10.39 20.70
N PRO A 88 8.99 9.87 21.87
CA PRO A 88 10.17 9.01 21.90
C PRO A 88 10.02 7.87 20.88
N PRO A 89 11.10 7.46 20.19
CA PRO A 89 11.03 6.43 19.16
C PRO A 89 10.39 5.18 19.74
N LEU A 90 9.26 4.78 19.14
CA LEU A 90 8.44 3.68 19.65
C LEU A 90 9.24 2.39 19.51
N CYS A 91 9.51 1.74 20.64
CA CYS A 91 10.22 0.47 20.66
C CYS A 91 9.22 -0.65 20.39
N LYS A 92 9.43 -1.40 19.31
CA LYS A 92 8.56 -2.52 18.93
C LYS A 92 9.02 -3.87 19.48
N TYR A 93 9.96 -3.85 20.42
CA TYR A 93 10.48 -5.06 21.02
C TYR A 93 9.36 -5.83 21.73
N PHE A 94 9.26 -7.10 21.39
CA PHE A 94 8.53 -8.07 22.17
C PHE A 94 9.16 -9.46 22.05
N THR A 95 8.90 -10.29 23.05
CA THR A 95 9.25 -11.70 23.02
C THR A 95 8.23 -12.52 23.79
N TRP A 96 7.95 -13.72 23.32
CA TRP A 96 7.18 -14.71 24.08
C TRP A 96 7.99 -15.19 25.28
N ILE A 97 7.29 -15.53 26.37
CA ILE A 97 7.88 -16.14 27.57
C ILE A 97 7.88 -17.65 27.41
N ASP A 98 6.71 -18.17 27.03
CA ASP A 98 6.50 -19.58 26.79
C ASP A 98 6.99 -19.90 25.38
N HIS A 99 8.26 -20.30 25.26
CA HIS A 99 8.85 -20.81 24.01
C HIS A 99 8.34 -22.21 23.66
N GLU A 100 7.84 -22.96 24.65
CA GLU A 100 7.18 -24.24 24.44
C GLU A 100 5.74 -24.00 23.97
N VAL A 101 5.54 -24.21 22.67
CA VAL A 101 4.24 -24.09 22.03
C VAL A 101 3.65 -25.48 21.85
N PRO A 102 2.45 -25.77 22.38
CA PRO A 102 1.74 -27.03 22.13
C PRO A 102 1.61 -27.34 20.63
N LYS A 103 1.59 -28.62 20.24
CA LYS A 103 1.61 -29.02 18.82
C LYS A 103 0.38 -28.52 18.04
N ASP A 104 -0.80 -28.55 18.66
CA ASP A 104 -2.04 -27.99 18.12
C ASP A 104 -1.93 -26.48 17.83
N VAL A 105 -1.25 -25.75 18.73
CA VAL A 105 -0.98 -24.32 18.56
C VAL A 105 0.03 -24.09 17.42
N GLN A 106 1.01 -24.98 17.23
CA GLN A 106 1.93 -24.93 16.07
C GLN A 106 1.21 -25.20 14.75
N GLU A 107 0.27 -26.14 14.72
CA GLU A 107 -0.56 -26.40 13.53
C GLU A 107 -1.42 -25.19 13.17
N ASP A 108 -2.01 -24.51 14.17
CA ASP A 108 -2.73 -23.25 13.98
C ASP A 108 -1.83 -22.14 13.41
N GLN A 109 -0.62 -21.98 13.94
CA GLN A 109 0.38 -21.04 13.41
C GLN A 109 0.69 -21.32 11.94
N HIS A 110 0.96 -22.58 11.61
CA HIS A 110 1.27 -22.99 10.24
C HIS A 110 0.08 -22.79 9.28
N ARG A 111 -1.14 -23.09 9.72
CA ARG A 111 -2.37 -22.82 8.94
C ARG A 111 -2.59 -21.34 8.69
N ASP A 112 -2.35 -20.49 9.68
CA ASP A 112 -2.46 -19.04 9.51
C ASP A 112 -1.37 -18.50 8.57
N TRP A 113 -0.13 -18.97 8.70
CA TRP A 113 0.97 -18.65 7.78
C TRP A 113 0.62 -19.00 6.33
N LEU A 114 0.14 -20.23 6.07
CA LEU A 114 -0.32 -20.65 4.74
C LEU A 114 -1.48 -19.80 4.20
N ARG A 115 -2.42 -19.40 5.07
CA ARG A 115 -3.53 -18.52 4.70
C ARG A 115 -3.01 -17.15 4.26
N ARG A 116 -2.11 -16.54 5.03
CA ARG A 116 -1.51 -15.24 4.70
C ARG A 116 -0.72 -15.31 3.40
N GLN A 117 0.08 -16.36 3.20
CA GLN A 117 0.83 -16.57 1.97
C GLN A 117 -0.10 -16.63 0.75
N ARG A 118 -1.20 -17.39 0.82
CA ARG A 118 -2.18 -17.48 -0.26
C ARG A 118 -2.82 -16.12 -0.58
N LEU A 119 -3.23 -15.38 0.44
CA LEU A 119 -3.82 -14.05 0.25
C LEU A 119 -2.83 -13.07 -0.40
N PHE A 120 -1.54 -13.16 -0.04
CA PHE A 120 -0.49 -12.39 -0.67
C PHE A 120 -0.33 -12.74 -2.15
N GLU A 121 -0.22 -14.03 -2.48
CA GLU A 121 -0.10 -14.51 -3.86
C GLU A 121 -1.32 -14.12 -4.71
N GLU A 122 -2.53 -14.25 -4.18
CA GLU A 122 -3.76 -13.81 -4.86
C GLU A 122 -3.79 -12.30 -5.09
N SER A 123 -3.42 -11.51 -4.08
CA SER A 123 -3.36 -10.05 -4.20
C SER A 123 -2.35 -9.63 -5.27
N TYR A 124 -1.17 -10.27 -5.26
CA TYR A 124 -0.12 -10.03 -6.24
C TYR A 124 -0.60 -10.37 -7.67
N ALA A 125 -1.23 -11.54 -7.86
CA ALA A 125 -1.81 -11.94 -9.14
C ALA A 125 -2.89 -10.96 -9.64
N ARG A 126 -3.79 -10.49 -8.75
CA ARG A 126 -4.78 -9.46 -9.08
C ARG A 126 -4.13 -8.14 -9.47
N GLY A 127 -3.00 -7.79 -8.86
CA GLY A 127 -2.20 -6.62 -9.22
C GLY A 127 -1.69 -6.69 -10.65
N LEU A 128 -1.08 -7.82 -11.03
CA LEU A 128 -0.57 -8.06 -12.38
C LEU A 128 -1.68 -8.04 -13.43
N GLU A 129 -2.84 -8.63 -13.14
CA GLU A 129 -3.98 -8.61 -14.06
C GLU A 129 -4.50 -7.18 -14.28
N ARG A 130 -4.55 -6.38 -13.20
CA ARG A 130 -4.98 -4.97 -13.28
C ARG A 130 -4.04 -4.14 -14.15
N GLU A 131 -2.73 -4.31 -13.95
CA GLU A 131 -1.70 -3.64 -14.76
C GLU A 131 -1.81 -4.03 -16.24
N ARG A 132 -2.05 -5.31 -16.54
CA ARG A 132 -2.28 -5.78 -17.92
C ARG A 132 -3.51 -5.10 -18.55
N ARG A 133 -4.64 -5.06 -17.83
CA ARG A 133 -5.87 -4.41 -18.31
C ARG A 133 -5.68 -2.91 -18.54
N GLU A 134 -4.92 -2.23 -17.67
CA GLU A 134 -4.60 -0.82 -17.84
C GLU A 134 -3.73 -0.57 -19.07
N LYS A 135 -2.73 -1.42 -19.32
CA LYS A 135 -1.91 -1.36 -20.55
C LYS A 135 -2.79 -1.55 -21.78
N GLU A 136 -3.59 -2.61 -21.83
CA GLU A 136 -4.52 -2.89 -22.94
C GLU A 136 -5.50 -1.72 -23.16
N ALA A 137 -6.09 -1.17 -22.10
CA ALA A 137 -6.99 -0.01 -22.18
C ALA A 137 -6.27 1.24 -22.69
N SER A 138 -5.04 1.48 -22.24
CA SER A 138 -4.23 2.62 -22.70
C SER A 138 -3.86 2.51 -24.19
N GLU A 139 -3.56 1.30 -24.66
CA GLU A 139 -3.29 1.03 -26.08
C GLU A 139 -4.54 1.20 -26.94
N CYS A 140 -5.70 0.67 -26.49
CA CYS A 140 -6.98 0.87 -27.16
C CYS A 140 -7.32 2.36 -27.28
N LYS A 141 -7.16 3.12 -26.18
CA LYS A 141 -7.39 4.56 -26.16
C LYS A 141 -6.45 5.30 -27.11
N LYS A 142 -5.17 4.92 -27.17
CA LYS A 142 -4.20 5.50 -28.13
C LYS A 142 -4.60 5.22 -29.58
N ARG A 143 -5.02 4.00 -29.91
CA ARG A 143 -5.50 3.62 -31.26
C ARG A 143 -6.75 4.41 -31.64
N GLU A 144 -7.67 4.60 -30.70
CA GLU A 144 -8.87 5.39 -30.92
C GLU A 144 -8.57 6.88 -31.15
N GLN A 145 -7.68 7.46 -30.35
CA GLN A 145 -7.21 8.84 -30.55
C GLN A 145 -6.53 9.03 -31.90
N GLU A 146 -5.71 8.06 -32.34
CA GLU A 146 -5.08 8.11 -33.66
C GLU A 146 -6.12 8.06 -34.79
N ARG A 147 -7.13 7.18 -34.70
CA ARG A 147 -8.24 7.14 -35.66
C ARG A 147 -9.00 8.45 -35.70
N ALA A 148 -9.35 9.00 -34.54
CA ALA A 148 -10.04 10.28 -34.44
C ALA A 148 -9.22 11.45 -35.03
N ARG A 149 -7.88 11.41 -34.88
CA ARG A 149 -6.99 12.42 -35.48
C ARG A 149 -6.99 12.32 -37.01
N LYS A 150 -6.81 11.11 -37.55
CA LYS A 150 -6.86 10.86 -39.00
C LYS A 150 -8.19 11.27 -39.62
N GLU A 151 -9.30 10.97 -38.93
CA GLU A 151 -10.62 11.38 -39.40
C GLU A 151 -10.80 12.90 -39.39
N LYS A 152 -10.34 13.59 -38.35
CA LYS A 152 -10.36 15.06 -38.29
C LYS A 152 -9.53 15.68 -39.41
N GLU A 153 -8.35 15.15 -39.67
CA GLU A 153 -7.46 15.58 -40.75
C GLU A 153 -8.13 15.38 -42.12
N ALA A 154 -8.71 14.21 -42.39
CA ALA A 154 -9.45 13.94 -43.63
C ALA A 154 -10.65 14.89 -43.83
N ARG A 155 -11.40 15.20 -42.76
CA ARG A 155 -12.49 16.19 -42.82
C ARG A 155 -11.97 17.60 -43.11
N GLN A 156 -10.81 17.98 -42.58
CA GLN A 156 -10.20 19.28 -42.86
C GLN A 156 -9.71 19.36 -44.31
N GLU A 157 -9.09 18.30 -44.82
CA GLU A 157 -8.67 18.20 -46.21
C GLU A 157 -9.86 18.28 -47.17
N GLU A 158 -10.97 17.58 -46.88
CA GLU A 158 -12.19 17.65 -47.69
C GLU A 158 -12.78 19.08 -47.70
N ARG A 159 -12.79 19.76 -46.55
CA ARG A 159 -13.22 21.16 -46.46
C ARG A 159 -12.30 22.08 -47.27
N ALA A 160 -10.98 21.90 -47.17
CA ALA A 160 -10.01 22.66 -47.94
C ALA A 160 -10.21 22.45 -49.45
N ARG A 161 -10.45 21.21 -49.89
CA ARG A 161 -10.75 20.88 -51.29
C ARG A 161 -12.04 21.53 -51.78
N LYS A 162 -13.10 21.54 -50.96
CA LYS A 162 -14.36 22.23 -51.28
C LYS A 162 -14.15 23.75 -51.39
N LEU A 163 -13.38 24.33 -50.49
CA LEU A 163 -13.05 25.76 -50.52
C LEU A 163 -12.19 26.13 -51.74
N ALA A 164 -11.21 25.29 -52.11
CA ALA A 164 -10.41 25.50 -53.31
C ALA A 164 -11.28 25.53 -54.56
N ARG A 165 -12.15 24.52 -54.74
CA ARG A 165 -13.11 24.47 -55.85
C ARG A 165 -14.02 25.70 -55.91
N ALA A 166 -14.45 26.21 -54.76
CA ALA A 166 -15.28 27.41 -54.70
C ALA A 166 -14.50 28.67 -55.12
N ARG A 167 -13.21 28.77 -54.76
CA ARG A 167 -12.34 29.86 -55.21
C ARG A 167 -12.06 29.81 -56.71
N ASP A 168 -11.76 28.63 -57.23
CA ASP A 168 -11.52 28.43 -58.68
C ASP A 168 -12.76 28.86 -59.48
N ALA A 169 -13.96 28.47 -59.05
CA ALA A 169 -15.21 28.89 -59.68
C ALA A 169 -15.44 30.42 -59.61
N GLN A 170 -15.11 31.06 -58.48
CA GLN A 170 -15.19 32.52 -58.36
C GLN A 170 -14.20 33.23 -59.30
N GLU A 171 -12.98 32.71 -59.44
CA GLU A 171 -12.00 33.27 -60.37
C GLU A 171 -12.44 33.09 -61.84
N GLU A 172 -13.02 31.94 -62.17
CA GLU A 172 -13.60 31.69 -63.50
C GLU A 172 -14.77 32.64 -63.81
N ASP A 173 -15.69 32.84 -62.88
CA ASP A 173 -16.82 33.77 -63.01
C ASP A 173 -16.31 35.22 -63.17
N GLU A 174 -15.39 35.67 -62.31
CA GLU A 174 -14.77 36.99 -62.44
C GLU A 174 -14.01 37.17 -63.77
N ALA A 175 -13.35 36.11 -64.25
CA ALA A 175 -12.66 36.13 -65.54
C ALA A 175 -13.64 36.20 -66.72
N CYS A 176 -14.79 35.53 -66.62
CA CYS A 176 -15.87 35.63 -67.61
C CYS A 176 -16.46 37.04 -67.65
N ASP A 177 -16.70 37.64 -66.48
CA ASP A 177 -17.22 39.00 -66.36
C ASP A 177 -16.22 40.04 -66.91
N LYS A 178 -14.92 39.88 -66.64
CA LYS A 178 -13.86 40.75 -67.21
C LYS A 178 -13.70 40.61 -68.73
N LYS A 179 -14.08 39.46 -69.32
CA LYS A 179 -13.99 39.19 -70.78
C LYS A 179 -15.24 39.62 -71.57
N GLY A 180 -16.29 40.11 -70.92
CA GLY A 180 -17.32 40.96 -71.54
C GLY A 180 -18.15 40.36 -72.70
N LYS A 181 -18.24 39.03 -72.84
CA LYS A 181 -19.09 38.38 -73.85
C LYS A 181 -19.83 37.17 -73.27
N TRP A 182 -21.00 37.44 -72.71
CA TRP A 182 -22.00 36.39 -72.50
C TRP A 182 -22.68 36.07 -73.84
N PRO A 183 -22.71 34.80 -74.30
CA PRO A 183 -23.39 34.44 -75.54
C PRO A 183 -24.90 34.69 -75.36
N ARG A 184 -25.49 35.54 -76.20
CA ARG A 184 -26.94 35.77 -76.21
C ARG A 184 -27.62 34.52 -76.75
N THR A 185 -28.41 33.88 -75.91
CA THR A 185 -29.36 32.83 -76.30
C THR A 185 -30.39 33.43 -77.26
N THR A 186 -30.32 33.06 -78.54
CA THR A 186 -31.37 33.36 -79.52
C THR A 186 -32.51 32.37 -79.34
N GLN A 187 -33.73 32.92 -79.24
CA GLN A 187 -35.00 32.21 -79.06
C GLN A 187 -35.51 31.63 -80.38
#